data_AF-A0A955KNN9-F1
#
_entry.id   AF-A0A955KNN9-F1
#
_cell.length_a   1.000
_cell.length_b   1.000
_cell.length_c   1.000
_cell.angle_alpha   90.00
_cell.angle_beta   90.00
_cell.angle_gamma   90.00
#
_symmetry.space_group_name_H-M   'P 1'
#
loop_
_entity.id
_entity.type
_entity.pdbx_description
1 polymer ?
#
loop_
_entity_poly.entity_id
_entity_poly.type
_entity_poly.pdbx_seq_one_letter_code
_entity_poly.pdbx_strand_id
1 'polypeptide(L)'
;MKSFISLVIPALAFIVVPGVTHAQSGTPNQSITTLLQNIITFSDSTLIPFILGLGFLFFVWGMFRYFIVGAADEGSRDKGKNVLIYAVVGFVAIIIFWGVINLLTSSSGFSGQTLQNIPTAITPSS
;
A
#
# COMPACT_ATOMS: atom_id res chain seq x y z
N MET A 1 27.70 -13.80 37.05
CA MET A 1 26.40 -13.77 36.36
C MET A 1 26.12 -12.44 35.65
N LYS A 2 26.37 -11.29 36.30
CA LYS A 2 26.17 -9.95 35.72
C LYS A 2 26.97 -9.66 34.42
N SER A 3 28.20 -10.18 34.30
CA SER A 3 29.05 -9.96 33.12
C SER A 3 28.60 -10.70 31.85
N PHE A 4 27.87 -11.82 31.99
CA PHE A 4 27.35 -12.58 30.85
C PHE A 4 26.07 -11.94 30.30
N ILE A 5 25.19 -11.44 31.17
CA ILE A 5 23.94 -10.76 30.77
C ILE A 5 24.25 -9.46 30.01
N SER A 6 25.30 -8.73 30.40
CA SER A 6 25.74 -7.51 29.73
C SER A 6 26.19 -7.71 28.28
N LEU A 7 26.60 -8.93 27.89
CA LEU A 7 27.17 -9.22 26.57
C LEU A 7 26.11 -9.84 25.63
N VAL A 8 25.13 -10.54 26.18
CA VAL A 8 24.07 -11.22 25.41
C VAL A 8 23.04 -10.24 24.84
N ILE A 9 22.70 -9.18 25.56
CA ILE A 9 21.70 -8.17 25.12
C ILE A 9 22.12 -7.43 23.82
N PRO A 10 23.34 -6.89 23.67
CA PRO A 10 23.75 -6.26 22.42
C PRO A 10 23.91 -7.27 21.27
N ALA A 11 24.28 -8.52 21.55
CA ALA A 11 24.39 -9.57 20.52
C ALA A 11 23.01 -9.95 19.94
N LEU A 12 21.97 -10.02 20.78
CA LEU A 12 20.59 -10.22 20.31
C LEU A 12 20.11 -9.05 19.44
N ALA A 13 20.44 -7.82 19.84
CA ALA A 13 20.12 -6.64 19.03
C ALA A 13 20.80 -6.68 17.66
N PHE A 14 22.07 -7.10 17.59
CA PHE A 14 22.83 -7.19 16.33
C PHE A 14 22.30 -8.27 15.37
N ILE A 15 21.65 -9.33 15.89
CA ILE A 15 21.03 -10.39 15.08
C ILE A 15 19.66 -9.96 14.53
N VAL A 16 18.96 -9.04 15.23
CA VAL A 16 17.65 -8.52 14.80
C VAL A 16 17.79 -7.31 13.86
N VAL A 17 18.92 -6.59 13.91
CA VAL A 17 19.21 -5.42 13.06
C VAL A 17 19.12 -5.71 11.54
N PRO A 18 19.62 -6.84 11.01
CA PRO A 18 19.48 -7.14 9.58
C PRO A 18 18.02 -7.32 9.12
N GLY A 19 17.09 -7.63 10.02
CA GLY A 19 15.66 -7.76 9.70
C GLY A 19 14.94 -6.41 9.53
N VAL A 20 15.58 -5.30 9.91
CA VAL A 20 15.03 -3.93 9.79
C VAL A 20 15.76 -3.06 8.76
N THR A 21 16.86 -3.54 8.17
CA THR A 21 17.61 -2.82 7.13
C THR A 21 17.11 -3.12 5.71
N HIS A 22 15.81 -3.04 5.46
CA HIS A 22 15.24 -3.08 4.10
C HIS A 22 15.25 -1.71 3.41
N ALA A 23 16.34 -0.95 3.50
CA ALA A 23 16.42 0.40 2.89
C ALA A 23 17.70 0.70 2.10
N GLN A 24 18.67 -0.23 2.00
CA GLN A 24 19.91 0.05 1.25
C GLN A 24 20.07 -0.86 0.02
N SER A 25 19.48 -0.42 -1.09
CA SER A 25 19.90 -0.82 -2.45
C SER A 25 20.07 0.45 -3.30
N GLY A 26 21.18 1.15 -3.08
CA GLY A 26 21.49 2.42 -3.73
C GLY A 26 22.28 2.24 -5.03
N THR A 27 21.61 2.42 -6.18
CA THR A 27 22.26 2.89 -7.42
C THR A 27 22.08 4.42 -7.49
N PRO A 28 23.12 5.23 -7.79
CA PRO A 28 23.10 6.68 -7.53
C PRO A 28 22.07 7.51 -8.31
N ASN A 29 21.38 6.92 -9.29
CA ASN A 29 20.37 7.60 -10.11
C ASN A 29 18.95 7.00 -9.95
N GLN A 30 18.75 6.15 -8.94
CA GLN A 30 17.48 5.44 -8.70
C GLN A 30 16.83 5.82 -7.36
N SER A 31 17.38 6.76 -6.59
CA SER A 31 16.90 6.97 -5.21
C SER A 31 15.45 7.43 -5.14
N ILE A 32 15.03 8.40 -5.95
CA ILE A 32 13.62 8.89 -5.94
C ILE A 32 12.70 7.85 -6.59
N THR A 33 13.09 7.24 -7.70
CA THR A 33 12.29 6.23 -8.41
C THR A 33 12.08 4.97 -7.56
N THR A 34 13.12 4.50 -6.86
CA THR A 34 13.03 3.39 -5.90
C THR A 34 12.18 3.75 -4.69
N LEU A 35 12.28 4.98 -4.16
CA LEU A 35 11.39 5.42 -3.07
C LEU A 35 9.91 5.43 -3.51
N LEU A 36 9.62 5.94 -4.71
CA LEU A 36 8.26 5.94 -5.26
C LEU A 36 7.74 4.51 -5.49
N GLN A 37 8.55 3.62 -6.07
CA GLN A 37 8.18 2.21 -6.26
C GLN A 37 7.95 1.49 -4.93
N ASN A 38 8.76 1.77 -3.91
CA ASN A 38 8.59 1.19 -2.58
C ASN A 38 7.28 1.68 -1.93
N ILE A 39 6.94 2.97 -2.05
CA ILE A 39 5.68 3.51 -1.54
C ILE A 39 4.48 2.89 -2.25
N ILE A 40 4.53 2.74 -3.57
CA ILE A 40 3.46 2.10 -4.36
C ILE A 40 3.29 0.64 -3.94
N THR A 41 4.39 -0.11 -3.86
CA THR A 41 4.38 -1.54 -3.49
C THR A 41 3.90 -1.77 -2.05
N PHE A 42 4.32 -0.91 -1.12
CA PHE A 42 3.84 -0.95 0.26
C PHE A 42 2.34 -0.63 0.34
N SER A 43 1.89 0.37 -0.42
CA SER A 43 0.48 0.76 -0.43
C SER A 43 -0.40 -0.36 -0.96
N ASP A 44 0.01 -1.02 -2.04
CA ASP A 44 -0.73 -2.10 -2.69
C ASP A 44 -0.79 -3.37 -1.84
N SER A 45 0.35 -3.80 -1.28
CA SER A 45 0.45 -5.05 -0.52
C SER A 45 -0.06 -4.95 0.92
N THR A 46 0.02 -3.77 1.53
CA THR A 46 -0.22 -3.60 2.97
C THR A 46 -1.32 -2.57 3.24
N LEU A 47 -1.18 -1.34 2.75
CA LEU A 47 -2.03 -0.23 3.16
C LEU A 47 -3.48 -0.41 2.70
N ILE A 48 -3.70 -0.77 1.43
CA ILE A 48 -5.03 -0.95 0.86
C ILE A 48 -5.78 -2.11 1.51
N PRO A 49 -5.24 -3.35 1.56
CA PRO A 49 -5.93 -4.45 2.22
C PRO A 49 -6.19 -4.16 3.71
N PHE A 50 -5.29 -3.43 4.39
CA PHE A 50 -5.50 -3.00 5.77
C PHE A 50 -6.69 -2.02 5.91
N ILE A 51 -6.75 -0.97 5.09
CA ILE A 51 -7.84 0.01 5.11
C ILE A 51 -9.17 -0.65 4.71
N LEU A 52 -9.16 -1.54 3.72
CA LEU A 52 -10.35 -2.31 3.35
C LEU A 52 -10.82 -3.22 4.48
N GLY A 53 -9.91 -3.89 5.19
CA GLY A 53 -10.24 -4.68 6.37
C GLY A 53 -10.85 -3.84 7.49
N LEU A 54 -10.29 -2.65 7.74
CA LEU A 54 -10.81 -1.72 8.74
C LEU A 54 -12.19 -1.16 8.34
N GLY A 55 -12.35 -0.77 7.08
CA GLY A 55 -13.63 -0.34 6.51
C GLY A 55 -14.69 -1.45 6.60
N PHE A 56 -14.30 -2.70 6.35
CA PHE A 56 -15.20 -3.85 6.49
C PHE A 56 -15.65 -4.04 7.94
N LEU A 57 -14.75 -3.87 8.90
CA LEU A 57 -15.11 -3.94 10.32
C LEU A 57 -16.11 -2.84 10.71
N PHE A 58 -15.91 -1.60 10.24
CA PHE A 58 -16.85 -0.50 10.44
C PHE A 58 -18.19 -0.73 9.74
N PHE A 59 -18.18 -1.31 8.54
CA PHE A 59 -19.38 -1.67 7.80
C PHE A 59 -20.22 -2.70 8.56
N VAL A 60 -19.58 -3.77 9.03
CA VAL A 60 -20.22 -4.80 9.85
C VAL A 60 -20.74 -4.21 11.17
N TRP A 61 -19.98 -3.36 11.85
CA TRP A 61 -20.44 -2.65 13.05
C TRP A 61 -21.65 -1.75 12.80
N GLY A 62 -21.65 -1.01 11.68
CA GLY A 62 -22.77 -0.18 11.25
C GLY A 62 -24.03 -1.02 10.97
N MET A 63 -23.86 -2.16 10.32
CA MET A 63 -24.93 -3.14 10.09
C MET A 63 -25.51 -3.66 11.40
N PHE A 64 -24.67 -4.07 12.36
CA PHE A 64 -25.14 -4.53 13.67
C PHE A 64 -25.94 -3.44 14.40
N ARG A 65 -25.46 -2.19 14.42
CA ARG A 65 -26.20 -1.07 15.03
C ARG A 65 -27.52 -0.78 14.31
N TYR A 66 -27.52 -0.83 12.98
CA TYR A 66 -28.71 -0.52 12.19
C TYR A 66 -29.81 -1.57 12.37
N PHE A 67 -29.45 -2.86 12.28
CA PHE A 67 -30.43 -3.96 12.29
C PHE A 67 -30.81 -4.46 13.69
N ILE A 68 -29.89 -4.51 14.65
CA ILE A 68 -30.20 -5.04 16.00
C ILE A 68 -30.70 -3.91 16.91
N VAL A 69 -29.95 -2.81 17.00
CA VAL A 69 -30.26 -1.72 17.94
C VAL A 69 -31.30 -0.74 17.35
N GLY A 70 -31.20 -0.46 16.05
CA GLY A 70 -32.14 0.39 15.33
C GLY A 70 -33.55 -0.21 15.14
N ALA A 71 -33.76 -1.48 15.48
CA ALA A 71 -35.09 -2.10 15.47
C ALA A 71 -35.96 -1.65 16.66
N ALA A 72 -35.35 -1.18 17.74
CA ALA A 72 -36.05 -0.77 18.96
C ALA A 72 -36.21 0.76 19.09
N ASP A 73 -35.44 1.55 18.34
CA ASP A 73 -35.36 3.01 18.48
C ASP A 73 -34.97 3.68 17.14
N GLU A 74 -35.79 4.61 16.66
CA GLU A 74 -35.60 5.28 15.36
C GLU A 74 -34.32 6.13 15.33
N GLY A 75 -33.94 6.76 16.44
CA GLY A 75 -32.72 7.57 16.53
C GLY A 75 -31.44 6.74 16.39
N SER A 76 -31.46 5.51 16.89
CA SER A 76 -30.36 4.55 16.75
C SER A 76 -30.25 4.01 15.31
N ARG A 77 -31.38 3.92 14.59
CA ARG A 77 -31.43 3.54 13.18
C ARG A 77 -30.74 4.56 12.29
N ASP A 78 -30.99 5.85 12.49
CA ASP A 78 -30.33 6.89 11.70
C ASP A 78 -28.83 6.97 11.95
N LYS A 79 -28.39 6.76 13.20
CA LYS A 79 -26.95 6.66 13.52
C LYS A 79 -26.29 5.47 12.81
N GLY A 80 -26.91 4.29 12.82
CA GLY A 80 -26.41 3.10 12.11
C GLY A 80 -26.34 3.31 10.59
N LYS A 81 -27.36 3.95 10.01
CA LYS A 81 -27.42 4.30 8.59
C LYS A 81 -26.28 5.22 8.18
N ASN A 82 -26.00 6.25 8.99
CA ASN A 82 -24.92 7.17 8.72
C ASN A 82 -23.56 6.47 8.73
N VAL A 83 -23.30 5.57 9.70
CA VAL A 83 -22.07 4.78 9.75
C VAL A 83 -21.91 3.91 8.50
N LEU A 84 -22.98 3.25 8.05
CA LEU A 84 -22.99 2.47 6.81
C LEU A 84 -22.66 3.32 5.58
N ILE A 85 -23.28 4.49 5.46
CA ILE A 85 -23.03 5.41 4.33
C ILE A 85 -21.56 5.86 4.34
N TYR A 86 -21.02 6.25 5.49
CA TYR A 86 -19.61 6.66 5.58
C TYR A 86 -18.65 5.51 5.27
N ALA A 87 -18.96 4.28 5.65
CA ALA A 87 -18.17 3.11 5.29
C ALA A 87 -18.15 2.89 3.77
N VAL A 88 -19.32 2.98 3.10
CA VAL A 88 -19.42 2.86 1.64
C VAL A 88 -18.69 3.99 0.93
N VAL A 89 -18.85 5.23 1.38
CA VAL A 89 -18.11 6.38 0.83
C VAL A 89 -16.60 6.18 0.99
N GLY A 90 -16.15 5.64 2.13
CA GLY A 90 -14.75 5.28 2.35
C GLY A 90 -14.23 4.24 1.36
N PHE A 91 -15.02 3.19 1.07
CA PHE A 91 -14.67 2.20 0.06
C PHE A 91 -14.59 2.76 -1.35
N VAL A 92 -15.52 3.63 -1.73
CA VAL A 92 -15.49 4.27 -3.06
C VAL A 92 -14.29 5.22 -3.16
N ALA A 93 -14.01 5.99 -2.11
CA ALA A 93 -12.89 6.92 -2.07
C ALA A 93 -11.53 6.22 -2.25
N ILE A 94 -11.32 5.07 -1.58
CA ILE A 94 -10.06 4.32 -1.72
C ILE A 94 -9.89 3.76 -3.14
N ILE A 95 -10.97 3.27 -3.76
CA ILE A 95 -10.95 2.75 -5.15
C ILE A 95 -10.60 3.88 -6.13
N ILE A 96 -11.22 5.06 -5.98
CA ILE A 96 -10.95 6.21 -6.85
C ILE A 96 -9.49 6.67 -6.67
N PHE A 97 -9.05 6.87 -5.42
CA PHE A 97 -7.70 7.33 -5.12
C PHE A 97 -6.64 6.39 -5.69
N TRP A 98 -6.77 5.09 -5.45
CA TRP A 98 -5.83 4.09 -5.96
C TRP A 98 -5.92 3.93 -7.48
N GLY A 99 -7.13 3.96 -8.05
CA GLY A 99 -7.32 3.89 -9.50
C GLY A 99 -6.61 5.03 -10.23
N VAL A 100 -6.65 6.25 -9.69
CA VAL A 100 -5.90 7.40 -10.22
C VAL A 100 -4.39 7.18 -10.10
N ILE A 101 -3.90 6.72 -8.93
CA ILE A 101 -2.45 6.42 -8.76
C ILE A 101 -1.99 5.39 -9.79
N ASN A 102 -2.75 4.30 -9.97
CA ASN A 102 -2.42 3.24 -10.93
C ASN A 102 -2.43 3.73 -12.38
N LEU A 103 -3.33 4.67 -12.73
CA LEU A 103 -3.35 5.32 -14.03
C LEU A 103 -2.08 6.16 -14.26
N LEU A 104 -1.68 6.95 -13.25
CA LEU A 104 -0.50 7.81 -13.31
C LEU A 104 0.78 6.99 -13.46
N THR A 105 0.93 5.90 -12.69
CA THR A 105 2.09 5.01 -12.78
C THR A 105 2.16 4.30 -14.13
N SER A 106 1.02 3.85 -14.66
CA SER A 106 0.92 3.24 -15.99
C SER A 106 1.24 4.22 -17.13
N SER A 107 0.86 5.49 -16.98
CA SER A 107 1.06 6.53 -17.99
C SER A 107 2.46 7.15 -18.02
N SER A 108 3.29 6.93 -16.98
CA SER A 108 4.63 7.54 -16.84
C SER A 108 5.70 6.97 -17.78
N GLY A 109 5.32 6.19 -18.80
CA GLY A 109 6.19 5.92 -19.95
C GLY A 109 7.27 4.85 -19.77
N PHE A 110 7.21 4.00 -18.73
CA PHE A 110 8.12 2.85 -18.59
C PHE A 110 7.76 1.65 -19.50
N SER A 111 6.74 1.78 -20.35
CA SER A 111 6.42 0.81 -21.40
C SER A 111 7.26 1.05 -22.65
N GLY A 112 8.50 0.54 -22.67
CA GLY A 112 9.11 -0.03 -23.87
C GLY A 112 9.20 0.82 -25.14
N GLN A 113 9.77 2.02 -25.08
CA GLN A 113 10.42 2.58 -26.27
C GLN A 113 11.81 1.92 -26.41
N THR A 114 11.85 0.62 -26.71
CA THR A 114 13.02 0.11 -27.42
C THR A 114 13.03 0.85 -28.74
N LEU A 115 14.13 1.56 -29.03
CA LEU A 115 14.41 2.10 -30.36
C LEU A 115 14.67 0.92 -31.32
N GLN A 116 13.69 0.03 -31.48
CA GLN A 116 13.73 -1.18 -32.31
C GLN A 116 13.37 -0.85 -33.76
N ASN A 117 13.58 0.39 -34.17
CA ASN A 117 13.28 0.84 -35.52
C ASN A 117 14.28 1.91 -35.98
N ILE A 118 15.56 1.77 -35.61
CA ILE A 118 16.63 2.45 -36.33
C ILE A 118 16.81 1.67 -37.65
N PRO A 119 16.62 2.29 -38.82
CA PRO A 119 16.89 1.63 -40.09
C PRO A 119 18.34 1.14 -40.12
N THR A 120 18.55 -0.16 -40.30
CA THR A 120 19.88 -0.69 -40.59
C THR A 120 20.29 -0.14 -41.96
N ALA A 121 21.39 0.60 -41.98
CA ALA A 121 22.01 0.98 -43.24
C ALA A 121 22.41 -0.32 -43.97
N ILE A 122 21.91 -0.49 -45.18
CA ILE A 122 22.39 -1.48 -46.15
C ILE A 122 23.86 -1.19 -46.40
N THR A 123 24.75 -1.87 -45.67
CA THR A 123 26.18 -1.91 -45.99
C THR A 123 26.36 -2.95 -47.11
N PRO A 124 26.85 -2.57 -48.30
CA PRO A 124 27.09 -3.53 -49.36
C PRO A 124 28.23 -4.47 -48.94
N SER A 125 27.99 -5.77 -49.05
CA SER A 125 29.02 -6.80 -48.86
C SER A 125 30.03 -6.70 -50.01
N SER A 126 31.24 -6.25 -49.69
CA SER A 126 32.44 -6.41 -50.51
C SER A 126 32.91 -7.85 -50.51
#